data_AF-A0A950RW63-F1
#
_entry.id   AF-A0A950RW63-F1
#
_cell.length_a   1.000
_cell.length_b   1.000
_cell.length_c   1.000
_cell.angle_alpha   90.00
_cell.angle_beta   90.00
_cell.angle_gamma   90.00
#
_symmetry.space_group_name_H-M   'P 1'
#
loop_
_entity.id
_entity.type
_entity.pdbx_description
1 polymer ?
#
loop_
_entity_poly.entity_id
_entity_poly.type
_entity_poly.pdbx_seq_one_letter_code
_entity_poly.pdbx_strand_id
1 'polypeptide(L)'
;MLIVDRWSLHVAEIRARMLEYDGRSFPNVVVVIPWNAHDQESVACQIELNETLRKAFPTRLQLPDPRIFRDDIASVDDLRDVIAAALKQTVERLRIDAPTKRSIPPGPTQQPVVQGPVA
;
A
#
# COMPACT_ATOMS: atom_id res chain seq x y z
N MET A 1 -0.57 -1.06 -7.43
CA MET A 1 0.52 -1.82 -6.79
C MET A 1 1.81 -1.49 -7.52
N LEU A 2 2.92 -1.38 -6.79
CA LEU A 2 4.27 -1.16 -7.34
C LEU A 2 5.18 -2.26 -6.84
N ILE A 3 5.93 -2.88 -7.75
CA ILE A 3 7.00 -3.82 -7.43
C ILE A 3 8.31 -3.12 -7.73
N VAL A 4 9.19 -3.03 -6.75
CA VAL A 4 10.44 -2.27 -6.83
C VAL A 4 11.60 -3.18 -6.48
N ASP A 5 12.42 -3.48 -7.47
CA ASP A 5 13.70 -4.15 -7.25
C ASP A 5 14.73 -3.15 -6.70
N ARG A 6 15.60 -3.62 -5.79
CA ARG A 6 16.57 -2.75 -5.10
C ARG A 6 17.70 -2.30 -6.03
N TRP A 7 18.12 -3.13 -6.98
CA TRP A 7 19.13 -2.77 -7.98
C TRP A 7 18.66 -1.64 -8.89
N SER A 8 17.39 -1.65 -9.24
CA SER A 8 16.75 -0.59 -10.04
C SER A 8 16.86 0.80 -9.40
N LEU A 9 17.00 0.88 -8.06
CA LEU A 9 17.15 2.15 -7.35
C LEU A 9 18.56 2.78 -7.50
N HIS A 10 19.52 2.06 -8.06
CA HIS A 10 20.81 2.66 -8.44
C HIS A 10 20.64 3.64 -9.60
N VAL A 11 19.68 3.40 -10.48
CA VAL A 11 19.31 4.31 -11.56
C VAL A 11 18.74 5.59 -10.95
N ALA A 12 19.46 6.70 -11.11
CA ALA A 12 19.14 7.97 -10.46
C ALA A 12 17.72 8.47 -10.76
N GLU A 13 17.26 8.31 -12.00
CA GLU A 13 15.92 8.72 -12.41
C GLU A 13 14.82 7.89 -11.72
N ILE A 14 15.00 6.56 -11.62
CA ILE A 14 14.04 5.69 -10.92
C ILE A 14 13.99 6.06 -9.44
N ARG A 15 15.15 6.24 -8.81
CA ARG A 15 15.23 6.66 -7.40
C ARG A 15 14.55 7.99 -7.16
N ALA A 16 14.73 8.98 -8.04
CA ALA A 16 14.08 10.28 -7.93
C ALA A 16 12.54 10.15 -8.01
N ARG A 17 12.03 9.33 -8.93
CA ARG A 17 10.58 9.07 -9.03
C ARG A 17 10.03 8.34 -7.81
N MET A 18 10.79 7.40 -7.24
CA MET A 18 10.38 6.69 -6.02
C MET A 18 10.36 7.63 -4.81
N LEU A 19 11.33 8.54 -4.70
CA LEU A 19 11.37 9.56 -3.65
C LEU A 19 10.19 10.54 -3.76
N GLU A 20 9.87 11.00 -4.97
CA GLU A 20 8.67 11.83 -5.20
C GLU A 20 7.40 11.08 -4.81
N TYR A 21 7.31 9.81 -5.19
CA TYR A 21 6.21 8.94 -4.82
C TYR A 21 6.14 8.67 -3.30
N ASP A 22 7.27 8.66 -2.59
CA ASP A 22 7.31 8.46 -1.14
C ASP A 22 6.69 9.61 -0.34
N GLY A 23 6.83 10.84 -0.85
CA GLY A 23 6.16 12.02 -0.29
C GLY A 23 4.64 12.05 -0.52
N ARG A 24 4.07 11.09 -1.27
CA ARG A 24 2.65 11.07 -1.62
C ARG A 24 1.93 9.91 -0.92
N SER A 25 0.72 10.21 -0.42
CA SER A 25 -0.16 9.20 0.17
C SER A 25 -1.13 8.67 -0.86
N PHE A 26 -0.97 7.39 -1.22
CA PHE A 26 -1.88 6.66 -2.10
C PHE A 26 -2.42 5.43 -1.36
N PRO A 27 -3.62 5.50 -0.76
CA PRO A 27 -4.15 4.42 0.08
C PRO A 27 -4.44 3.13 -0.71
N ASN A 28 -4.51 3.23 -2.04
CA ASN A 28 -4.77 2.14 -2.96
C ASN A 28 -3.50 1.53 -3.59
N VAL A 29 -2.31 2.00 -3.20
CA VAL A 29 -1.05 1.48 -3.75
C VAL A 29 -0.25 0.82 -2.63
N VAL A 30 0.11 -0.43 -2.87
CA VAL A 30 1.07 -1.18 -2.07
C VAL A 30 2.39 -1.25 -2.82
N VAL A 31 3.47 -0.93 -2.13
CA VAL A 31 4.86 -1.06 -2.58
C VAL A 31 5.41 -2.38 -2.05
N VAL A 32 6.01 -3.14 -2.96
CA VAL A 32 6.53 -4.48 -2.70
C VAL A 32 7.97 -4.53 -3.20
N ILE A 33 8.92 -4.80 -2.30
CA ILE A 33 10.35 -4.84 -2.59
C ILE A 33 10.86 -6.25 -2.31
N PRO A 34 10.99 -7.11 -3.34
CA PRO A 34 11.56 -8.42 -3.18
C PRO A 34 13.04 -8.35 -2.81
N TRP A 35 13.50 -9.35 -2.05
CA TRP A 35 14.88 -9.59 -1.70
C TRP A 35 15.24 -11.02 -2.05
N ASN A 36 16.14 -11.22 -3.01
CA ASN A 36 16.63 -12.56 -3.32
C ASN A 36 17.77 -12.94 -2.38
N ALA A 37 17.46 -13.67 -1.31
CA ALA A 37 18.45 -14.08 -0.31
C ALA A 37 19.47 -15.10 -0.83
N HIS A 38 19.19 -15.76 -1.97
CA HIS A 38 20.09 -16.74 -2.59
C HIS A 38 21.03 -16.13 -3.62
N ASP A 39 20.83 -14.87 -3.99
CA ASP A 39 21.70 -14.16 -4.91
C ASP A 39 22.93 -13.62 -4.16
N GLN A 40 24.11 -14.18 -4.48
CA GLN A 40 25.36 -13.82 -3.81
C GLN A 40 25.74 -12.35 -4.02
N GLU A 41 25.40 -11.77 -5.18
CA GLU A 41 25.68 -10.37 -5.49
C GLU A 41 24.83 -9.46 -4.59
N SER A 42 23.52 -9.70 -4.51
CA SER A 42 22.62 -8.97 -3.62
C SER A 42 23.07 -9.06 -2.16
N VAL A 43 23.44 -10.25 -1.69
CA VAL A 43 23.96 -10.43 -0.32
C VAL A 43 25.25 -9.64 -0.09
N ALA A 44 26.20 -9.67 -1.03
CA ALA A 44 27.45 -8.92 -0.93
C ALA A 44 27.22 -7.40 -0.90
N CYS A 45 26.23 -6.90 -1.64
CA CYS A 45 25.88 -5.49 -1.73
C CYS A 45 24.74 -5.08 -0.77
N GLN A 46 24.39 -5.91 0.21
CA GLN A 46 23.21 -5.69 1.05
C GLN A 46 23.19 -4.33 1.75
N ILE A 47 24.34 -3.88 2.28
CA ILE A 47 24.46 -2.58 2.94
C ILE A 47 24.16 -1.45 1.95
N GLU A 48 24.76 -1.51 0.76
CA GLU A 48 24.57 -0.50 -0.29
C GLU A 48 23.13 -0.47 -0.81
N LEU A 49 22.53 -1.64 -1.03
CA LEU A 49 21.15 -1.75 -1.50
C LEU A 49 20.16 -1.23 -0.45
N ASN A 50 20.40 -1.49 0.84
CA ASN A 50 19.61 -0.93 1.94
C ASN A 50 19.77 0.60 2.05
N GLU A 51 20.97 1.13 1.86
CA GLU A 51 21.20 2.58 1.84
C GLU A 51 20.48 3.25 0.67
N THR A 52 20.50 2.62 -0.51
CA THR A 52 19.80 3.12 -1.68
C THR A 52 18.28 3.07 -1.48
N LEU A 53 17.78 2.04 -0.82
CA LEU A 53 16.36 1.93 -0.44
C LEU A 53 15.95 3.04 0.55
N ARG A 54 16.78 3.32 1.57
CA ARG A 54 16.55 4.42 2.52
C ARG A 54 16.48 5.79 1.85
N LYS A 55 17.29 6.00 0.81
CA LYS A 55 17.26 7.23 0.01
C LYS A 55 16.02 7.33 -0.88
N ALA A 56 15.48 6.20 -1.33
CA ALA A 56 14.29 6.15 -2.18
C ALA A 56 12.97 6.26 -1.40
N PHE A 57 12.92 5.70 -0.18
CA PHE A 57 11.70 5.63 0.64
C PHE A 57 11.94 6.07 2.10
N PRO A 58 12.43 7.30 2.35
CA PRO A 58 12.76 7.73 3.70
C PRO A 58 11.56 7.76 4.65
N THR A 59 10.36 8.11 4.18
CA THR A 59 9.15 8.22 5.00
C THR A 59 8.55 6.85 5.30
N ARG A 60 8.40 5.99 4.30
CA ARG A 60 7.80 4.65 4.50
C ARG A 60 8.67 3.70 5.31
N LEU A 61 9.98 3.92 5.34
CA LEU A 61 10.88 3.14 6.21
C LEU A 61 10.91 3.65 7.67
N GLN A 62 10.62 4.92 7.91
CA GLN A 62 10.53 5.46 9.28
C GLN A 62 9.24 5.01 9.98
N LEU A 63 8.14 4.92 9.23
CA LEU A 63 6.82 4.52 9.71
C LEU A 63 6.27 3.38 8.84
N PRO A 64 6.83 2.16 8.96
CA PRO A 64 6.43 1.05 8.12
C PRO A 64 5.00 0.61 8.43
N ASP A 65 4.11 0.76 7.45
CA ASP A 65 2.79 0.12 7.45
C ASP A 65 2.82 -1.06 6.45
N PRO A 66 2.78 -2.32 6.94
CA PRO A 66 2.87 -3.51 6.10
C PRO A 66 1.71 -3.65 5.09
N ARG A 67 0.66 -2.85 5.22
CA ARG A 67 -0.47 -2.82 4.26
C ARG A 67 -0.19 -1.93 3.05
N ILE A 68 0.89 -1.15 3.05
CA ILE A 68 1.26 -0.22 1.97
C ILE A 68 2.73 -0.35 1.55
N PHE A 69 3.60 -0.93 2.39
CA PHE A 69 5.03 -1.10 2.13
C PHE A 69 5.53 -2.43 2.69
N ARG A 70 6.17 -3.24 1.85
CA ARG A 70 6.76 -4.53 2.21
C ARG A 70 8.12 -4.69 1.57
N ASP A 71 9.15 -4.96 2.36
CA ASP A 71 10.54 -5.14 1.92
C ASP A 71 11.20 -6.42 2.48
N ASP A 72 10.39 -7.27 3.13
CA ASP A 72 10.74 -8.49 3.85
C ASP A 72 10.48 -9.78 3.05
N ILE A 73 10.53 -9.72 1.72
CA ILE A 73 10.10 -10.81 0.85
C ILE A 73 11.31 -11.59 0.35
N ALA A 74 11.55 -12.76 0.94
CA ALA A 74 12.77 -13.54 0.70
C ALA A 74 12.64 -14.61 -0.40
N SER A 75 11.42 -14.94 -0.83
CA SER A 75 11.16 -16.02 -1.80
C SER A 75 10.05 -15.69 -2.80
N VAL A 76 9.97 -16.50 -3.86
CA VAL A 76 8.92 -16.39 -4.88
C VAL A 76 7.54 -16.73 -4.32
N ASP A 77 7.47 -17.71 -3.42
CA ASP A 77 6.21 -18.09 -2.79
C ASP A 77 5.72 -16.99 -1.84
N ASP A 78 6.63 -16.40 -1.05
CA ASP A 78 6.30 -15.22 -0.22
C ASP A 78 5.80 -14.06 -1.07
N LEU A 79 6.46 -13.81 -2.21
CA LEU A 79 6.05 -12.76 -3.13
C LEU A 79 4.63 -13.00 -3.66
N ARG A 80 4.30 -14.24 -4.03
CA ARG A 80 2.96 -14.61 -4.50
C ARG A 80 1.90 -14.34 -3.42
N ASP A 81 2.19 -14.77 -2.20
CA ASP A 81 1.26 -14.62 -1.07
C ASP A 81 1.07 -13.15 -0.69
N VAL A 82 2.15 -12.37 -0.67
CA VAL A 82 2.09 -10.92 -0.40
C VAL A 82 1.29 -10.20 -1.48
N ILE A 83 1.50 -10.51 -2.77
CA ILE A 83 0.72 -9.89 -3.85
C ILE A 83 -0.76 -10.24 -3.72
N ALA A 84 -1.09 -11.51 -3.47
CA ALA A 84 -2.48 -11.95 -3.31
C ALA A 84 -3.15 -11.26 -2.11
N ALA A 85 -2.45 -11.14 -0.98
CA ALA A 85 -2.95 -10.45 0.20
C ALA A 85 -3.11 -8.94 -0.03
N ALA A 86 -2.11 -8.29 -0.63
CA ALA A 86 -2.11 -6.86 -0.91
C ALA A 86 -3.26 -6.46 -1.85
N LEU A 87 -3.55 -7.27 -2.87
CA LEU A 87 -4.68 -7.04 -3.77
C LEU A 87 -6.02 -7.16 -3.02
N LYS A 88 -6.23 -8.23 -2.24
CA LYS A 88 -7.46 -8.40 -1.45
C LYS A 88 -7.68 -7.24 -0.48
N GLN A 89 -6.64 -6.84 0.25
CA GLN A 89 -6.71 -5.72 1.20
C GLN A 89 -6.96 -4.39 0.51
N THR A 90 -6.38 -4.17 -0.67
CA THR A 90 -6.62 -2.96 -1.47
C THR A 90 -8.06 -2.87 -1.94
N VAL A 91 -8.62 -3.98 -2.45
CA VAL A 91 -10.04 -4.05 -2.85
C VAL A 91 -10.95 -3.75 -1.66
N GLU A 92 -10.68 -4.34 -0.49
CA GLU A 92 -11.49 -4.11 0.70
C GLU A 92 -11.45 -2.65 1.16
N ARG A 93 -10.27 -2.02 1.19
CA ARG A 93 -10.13 -0.58 1.51
C ARG A 93 -10.91 0.30 0.54
N LEU A 94 -10.79 0.04 -0.76
CA LEU A 94 -11.54 0.77 -1.78
C LEU A 94 -13.05 0.59 -1.63
N ARG A 95 -13.52 -0.57 -1.15
CA ARG A 95 -14.94 -0.82 -0.90
C ARG A 95 -15.48 -0.02 0.28
N ILE A 96 -14.68 0.11 1.34
CA ILE A 96 -15.02 0.90 2.53
C ILE A 96 -15.03 2.40 2.18
N ASP A 97 -14.06 2.87 1.39
CA ASP A 97 -13.91 4.27 1.00
C ASP A 97 -14.81 4.68 -0.17
N ALA A 98 -15.40 3.73 -0.90
CA ALA A 98 -16.32 4.04 -1.98
C ALA A 98 -17.56 4.77 -1.41
N PRO A 99 -17.91 5.97 -1.92
CA PRO A 99 -19.08 6.69 -1.46
C PRO A 99 -20.28 5.76 -1.62
N THR A 100 -20.93 5.43 -0.50
CA THR A 100 -22.17 4.67 -0.53
C THR A 100 -23.13 5.49 -1.39
N LYS A 101 -23.44 5.02 -2.61
CA LYS A 101 -24.60 5.53 -3.35
C LYS A 101 -25.82 5.16 -2.52
N ARG A 102 -26.13 5.98 -1.50
CA ARG A 102 -27.47 6.03 -0.95
C ARG A 102 -28.34 6.52 -2.08
N SER A 103 -28.96 5.59 -2.80
CA SER A 103 -30.19 5.89 -3.50
C SER A 103 -31.18 6.29 -2.43
N ILE A 104 -31.28 7.59 -2.14
CA ILE A 104 -32.47 8.14 -1.50
C ILE A 104 -33.57 7.89 -2.53
N PRO A 105 -34.56 7.01 -2.29
CA PRO A 105 -35.72 6.95 -3.16
C PRO A 105 -36.37 8.34 -3.09
N PRO A 106 -36.77 8.97 -4.19
CA PRO A 106 -37.63 10.15 -4.13
C PRO A 106 -39.02 9.67 -3.71
N GLY A 107 -39.20 9.42 -2.41
CA GLY A 107 -40.46 9.10 -1.77
C GLY A 107 -40.78 10.20 -0.76
N PRO A 108 -42.02 10.71 -0.71
CA PRO A 108 -42.38 11.83 0.13
C PRO A 108 -42.08 11.51 1.59
N THR A 109 -41.35 12.41 2.24
CA THR A 109 -40.94 12.33 3.64
C THR A 109 -42.17 12.43 4.54
N GLN A 110 -42.85 11.33 4.80
CA GLN A 110 -43.72 11.24 5.96
C GLN A 110 -42.86 10.87 7.16
N GLN A 111 -42.51 11.88 7.95
CA GLN A 111 -41.91 11.68 9.26
C GLN A 111 -42.89 10.83 10.11
N PRO A 112 -42.42 9.80 10.84
CA PRO A 112 -43.27 9.12 11.79
C PRO A 112 -43.54 10.07 12.95
N VAL A 113 -44.78 10.52 13.09
CA VAL A 113 -45.26 11.22 14.28
C VAL A 113 -45.28 10.21 15.43
N VAL A 114 -44.30 10.32 16.33
CA VAL A 114 -44.32 9.62 17.61
C VAL A 114 -45.36 10.32 18.49
N GLN A 115 -46.58 9.78 18.56
CA GLN A 115 -47.54 10.17 19.58
C GLN A 115 -47.15 9.50 20.89
N GLY A 116 -46.69 10.29 21.85
CA GLY A 116 -46.56 9.84 23.24
C GLY A 116 -47.94 9.71 23.90
N PRO A 117 -48.08 8.84 24.92
CA PRO A 117 -49.35 8.69 25.63
C PRO A 117 -49.72 9.99 26.37
N VAL A 118 -50.94 10.44 26.14
CA VAL A 118 -51.61 11.46 26.97
C VAL A 118 -51.98 10.83 28.32
N ALA A 119 -51.87 11.65 29.37
CA ALA A 119 -51.99 11.31 30.79
C ALA A 119 -53.23 10.48 31.18
#